data_AF-D1G091-F1
#
_entry.id   AF-D1G091-F1
#
_cell.length_a   1.000
_cell.length_b   1.000
_cell.length_c   1.000
_cell.angle_alpha   90.00
_cell.angle_beta   90.00
_cell.angle_gamma   90.00
#
_symmetry.space_group_name_H-M   'P 1'
#
loop_
_entity.id
_entity.type
_entity.pdbx_description
1 polymer ?
#
loop_
_entity_poly.entity_id
_entity_poly.type
_entity_poly.pdbx_seq_one_letter_code
_entity_poly.pdbx_strand_id
1 'polypeptide(L)'
;SEDLLRRILRGCAQRFIFEEVAPDQYAHTDSSKMLRATGIHALVGFSCDEVMRSGAYFSDFLQQTKGNPPSWNVPSPFSLAFDPTKGLFDYYSTVDEVRGRRFDLGMGGTEATKPLVEEMFDFSSLPEGSTVVDVGGGRGHL
;
A
#
# COMPACT_ATOMS: atom_id res chain seq x y z
N SER A 1 -14.66 -18.14 14.93
CA SER A 1 -16.04 -18.17 15.44
C SER A 1 -16.97 -17.76 14.31
N GLU A 2 -18.07 -18.50 14.09
CA GLU A 2 -19.06 -18.19 13.04
C GLU A 2 -19.70 -16.80 13.24
N ASP A 3 -19.97 -16.41 14.50
CA ASP A 3 -20.49 -15.09 14.86
C ASP A 3 -19.57 -13.95 14.39
N LEU A 4 -18.26 -14.11 14.59
CA LEU A 4 -17.28 -13.11 14.16
C LEU A 4 -17.29 -12.94 12.64
N LEU A 5 -17.31 -14.05 11.89
CA LEU A 5 -17.36 -14.00 10.43
C LEU A 5 -18.63 -13.31 9.95
N ARG A 6 -19.78 -13.63 10.54
CA ARG A 6 -21.07 -12.99 10.24
C ARG A 6 -21.01 -11.48 10.44
N ARG A 7 -20.47 -11.01 11.57
CA ARG A 7 -20.35 -9.57 11.87
C ARG A 7 -19.40 -8.86 10.90
N ILE A 8 -18.30 -9.50 10.51
CA ILE A 8 -17.37 -8.97 9.50
C ILE A 8 -18.07 -8.86 8.15
N LEU A 9 -18.73 -9.92 7.69
CA LEU A 9 -19.42 -9.94 6.39
C LEU A 9 -20.54 -8.91 6.30
N ARG A 10 -21.32 -8.71 7.38
CA ARG A 10 -22.30 -7.61 7.45
C ARG A 10 -21.65 -6.24 7.30
N GLY A 11 -20.53 -6.00 7.98
CA GLY A 11 -19.78 -4.75 7.87
C GLY A 11 -19.18 -4.51 6.49
N CYS A 12 -18.78 -5.58 5.79
CA CYS A 12 -18.33 -5.54 4.40
C CYS A 12 -19.48 -5.32 3.41
N ALA A 13 -20.65 -5.91 3.67
CA ALA A 13 -21.85 -5.73 2.84
C ALA A 13 -22.36 -4.28 2.87
N GLN A 14 -22.35 -3.65 4.05
CA GLN A 14 -22.66 -2.22 4.21
C GLN A 14 -21.70 -1.29 3.43
N ARG A 15 -20.54 -1.79 3.01
CA ARG A 15 -19.53 -1.08 2.22
C ARG A 15 -19.45 -1.57 0.78
N PHE A 16 -20.41 -2.37 0.32
CA PHE A 16 -20.48 -2.93 -1.03
C PHE A 16 -19.28 -3.82 -1.43
N ILE A 17 -18.48 -4.27 -0.45
CA ILE A 17 -17.38 -5.20 -0.68
C ILE A 17 -17.94 -6.60 -1.02
N PHE A 18 -19.01 -7.00 -0.32
CA PHE A 18 -19.83 -8.17 -0.64
C PHE A 18 -21.29 -7.74 -0.76
N GLU A 19 -22.13 -8.59 -1.32
CA GLU A 19 -23.58 -8.40 -1.37
C GLU A 19 -24.26 -9.45 -0.49
N GLU A 20 -25.11 -9.05 0.45
CA GLU A 20 -25.95 -9.98 1.22
C GLU A 20 -27.21 -10.29 0.40
N VAL A 21 -27.24 -11.45 -0.25
CA VAL A 21 -28.33 -11.85 -1.18
C VAL A 21 -29.52 -12.48 -0.47
N ALA A 22 -29.30 -12.96 0.76
CA ALA A 22 -30.31 -13.47 1.69
C ALA A 22 -29.72 -13.40 3.11
N PRO A 23 -30.52 -13.54 4.19
CA PRO A 23 -30.00 -13.47 5.56
C PRO A 23 -28.80 -14.40 5.78
N ASP A 24 -27.66 -13.79 6.13
CA ASP A 24 -26.37 -14.46 6.34
C ASP A 24 -25.81 -15.22 5.12
N GLN A 25 -26.26 -14.89 3.90
CA GLN A 25 -25.74 -15.42 2.64
C GLN A 25 -25.13 -14.30 1.78
N TYR A 26 -23.88 -14.47 1.35
CA TYR A 26 -23.12 -13.40 0.70
C TYR A 26 -22.59 -13.82 -0.67
N ALA A 27 -22.63 -12.89 -1.63
CA ALA A 27 -22.07 -13.04 -2.97
C ALA A 27 -20.90 -12.05 -3.20
N HIS A 28 -20.00 -12.42 -4.11
CA HIS A 28 -18.93 -11.54 -4.55
C HIS A 28 -19.45 -10.39 -5.41
N THR A 29 -19.00 -9.17 -5.11
CA THR A 29 -19.09 -8.01 -6.00
C THR A 29 -17.78 -7.84 -6.78
N ASP A 30 -17.74 -6.90 -7.72
CA ASP A 30 -16.49 -6.61 -8.43
C ASP A 30 -15.41 -6.06 -7.49
N SER A 31 -15.80 -5.35 -6.42
CA SER A 31 -14.86 -4.89 -5.38
C SER A 31 -14.18 -6.06 -4.65
N SER A 32 -14.93 -7.07 -4.17
CA SER A 32 -14.29 -8.23 -3.53
C SER A 32 -13.52 -9.12 -4.50
N LYS A 33 -13.91 -9.17 -5.78
CA LYS A 33 -13.08 -9.83 -6.81
C LYS A 33 -11.77 -9.08 -7.03
N MET A 34 -11.79 -7.75 -7.05
CA MET A 34 -10.59 -6.91 -7.22
C MET A 34 -9.57 -7.14 -6.08
N LEU A 35 -10.04 -7.34 -4.85
CA LEU A 35 -9.18 -7.70 -3.70
C LEU A 35 -8.43 -9.03 -3.88
N ARG A 36 -8.79 -9.85 -4.86
CA ARG A 36 -8.06 -11.09 -5.19
C ARG A 36 -6.89 -10.86 -6.14
N ALA A 37 -6.83 -9.72 -6.83
CA ALA A 37 -5.68 -9.38 -7.66
C ALA A 37 -4.45 -9.20 -6.76
N THR A 38 -3.35 -9.90 -7.04
CA THR A 38 -2.19 -9.99 -6.14
C THR A 38 -1.65 -8.61 -5.72
N GLY A 39 -1.50 -7.69 -6.67
CA GLY A 39 -1.02 -6.33 -6.37
C GLY A 39 -1.99 -5.54 -5.50
N ILE A 40 -3.30 -5.62 -5.75
CA ILE A 40 -4.32 -4.93 -4.96
C ILE A 40 -4.42 -5.53 -3.55
N HIS A 41 -4.41 -6.87 -3.43
CA HIS A 41 -4.36 -7.54 -2.13
C HIS A 41 -3.15 -7.06 -1.32
N ALA A 42 -1.96 -7.09 -1.94
CA ALA A 42 -0.72 -6.68 -1.30
C ALA A 42 -0.76 -5.20 -0.89
N LEU A 43 -1.31 -4.33 -1.74
CA LEU A 43 -1.50 -2.90 -1.45
C LEU A 43 -2.44 -2.65 -0.26
N VAL A 44 -3.56 -3.37 -0.19
CA VAL A 44 -4.48 -3.29 0.97
C VAL A 44 -3.80 -3.80 2.23
N GLY A 45 -3.05 -4.91 2.14
CA GLY A 45 -2.27 -5.42 3.26
C GLY A 45 -1.22 -4.43 3.76
N PHE A 46 -0.45 -3.82 2.85
CA PHE A 46 0.50 -2.75 3.14
C PHE A 46 -0.20 -1.55 3.81
N SER A 47 -1.31 -1.09 3.24
CA SER A 47 -2.06 0.06 3.76
C SER A 47 -2.58 -0.18 5.18
N CYS A 48 -3.20 -1.33 5.43
CA CYS A 48 -3.83 -1.64 6.70
C CYS A 48 -2.83 -2.02 7.81
N ASP A 49 -1.74 -2.72 7.49
CA ASP A 49 -0.78 -3.18 8.49
C ASP A 49 0.32 -2.14 8.76
N GLU A 50 0.76 -1.43 7.72
CA GLU A 50 1.98 -0.62 7.77
C GLU A 50 1.67 0.87 7.79
N VAL A 51 0.91 1.35 6.80
CA VAL A 51 0.60 2.78 6.69
C VAL A 51 -0.28 3.23 7.86
N MET A 52 -1.36 2.52 8.15
CA MET A 52 -2.26 2.87 9.26
C MET A 52 -1.54 2.83 10.61
N ARG A 53 -0.71 1.81 10.84
CA ARG A 53 0.07 1.68 12.07
C ARG A 53 1.08 2.81 12.21
N SER A 54 1.82 3.13 11.15
CA SER A 54 2.76 4.27 11.12
C SER A 54 2.02 5.59 11.36
N GLY A 55 0.83 5.75 10.78
CA GLY A 55 -0.02 6.92 10.97
C GLY A 55 -0.44 7.14 12.42
N ALA A 56 -0.62 6.06 13.20
CA ALA A 56 -0.93 6.16 14.62
C ALA A 56 0.21 6.78 15.45
N TYR A 57 1.45 6.70 14.98
CA TYR A 57 2.63 7.34 15.63
C TYR A 57 2.92 8.74 15.09
N PHE A 58 2.13 9.24 14.14
CA PHE A 58 2.38 10.56 13.54
C PHE A 58 2.25 11.70 14.54
N SER A 59 1.32 11.60 15.51
CA SER A 59 1.21 12.59 16.59
C SER A 59 2.47 12.66 17.45
N ASP A 60 3.04 11.51 17.79
CA ASP A 60 4.23 11.40 18.64
C ASP A 60 5.45 11.97 17.92
N PHE A 61 5.57 11.66 16.63
CA PHE A 61 6.57 12.25 15.75
C PHE A 61 6.45 13.79 15.67
N LEU A 62 5.23 14.33 15.53
CA LEU A 62 5.00 15.78 15.51
C LEU A 62 5.37 16.45 16.84
N GLN A 63 5.11 15.77 17.97
CA GLN A 63 5.51 16.26 19.29
C GLN A 63 7.04 16.29 19.43
N GLN A 64 7.72 15.22 18.99
CA GLN A 64 9.18 15.13 19.04
C GLN A 64 9.85 16.22 18.20
N THR A 65 9.32 16.49 17.01
CA THR A 65 9.83 17.50 16.08
C THR A 65 9.33 18.91 16.37
N LYS A 66 8.37 19.05 17.29
CA LYS A 66 7.64 20.30 17.56
C LYS A 66 7.04 20.92 16.29
N GLY A 67 6.61 20.05 15.35
CA GLY A 67 6.08 20.44 14.05
C GLY A 67 7.11 20.98 13.04
N ASN A 68 8.41 20.91 13.33
CA ASN A 68 9.45 21.37 12.41
C ASN A 68 9.94 20.22 11.50
N PRO A 69 10.52 20.53 10.32
CA PRO A 69 11.17 19.52 9.51
C PRO A 69 12.24 18.76 10.31
N PRO A 70 12.20 17.41 10.32
CA PRO A 70 13.17 16.61 11.07
C PRO A 70 14.56 16.65 10.43
N SER A 71 15.59 16.47 11.25
CA SER A 71 16.90 16.01 10.77
C SER A 71 16.84 14.54 10.34
N TRP A 72 17.78 14.10 9.50
CA TRP A 72 17.82 12.74 8.95
C TRP A 72 17.90 11.61 10.00
N ASN A 73 18.36 11.92 11.21
CA ASN A 73 18.52 10.96 12.31
C ASN A 73 17.29 10.86 13.22
N VAL A 74 16.22 11.63 12.96
CA VAL A 74 14.97 11.52 13.71
C VAL A 74 14.17 10.34 13.15
N PRO A 75 13.77 9.37 13.98
CA PRO A 75 12.96 8.23 13.53
C PRO A 75 11.65 8.72 12.89
N SER A 76 11.37 8.21 11.70
CA SER A 76 10.09 8.46 11.03
C SER A 76 8.93 7.80 11.80
N PRO A 77 7.65 8.17 11.56
CA PRO A 77 6.51 7.45 12.13
C PRO A 77 6.52 5.95 11.84
N PHE A 78 7.03 5.53 10.67
CA PHE A 78 7.26 4.11 10.38
C PHE A 78 8.29 3.50 11.33
N SER A 79 9.45 4.14 11.48
CA SER A 79 10.50 3.67 12.39
C SER A 79 9.99 3.56 13.84
N LEU A 80 9.23 4.55 14.31
CA LEU A 80 8.60 4.49 15.65
C LEU A 80 7.65 3.30 15.81
N ALA A 81 6.92 2.93 14.76
CA ALA A 81 5.95 1.84 14.79
C ALA A 81 6.58 0.44 14.71
N PHE A 82 7.74 0.30 14.06
CA PHE A 82 8.32 -0.99 13.70
C PHE A 82 9.70 -1.24 14.29
N ASP A 83 10.64 -0.31 14.10
CA ASP A 83 11.99 -0.35 14.67
C ASP A 83 12.61 1.07 14.61
N PRO A 84 12.81 1.74 15.75
CA PRO A 84 13.34 3.10 15.78
C PRO A 84 14.74 3.26 15.18
N THR A 85 15.48 2.15 14.99
CA THR A 85 16.84 2.13 14.46
C THR A 85 16.92 1.91 12.96
N LYS A 86 15.78 1.66 12.29
CA LYS A 86 15.73 1.29 10.87
C LYS A 86 14.88 2.27 10.07
N GLY A 87 15.38 2.63 8.88
CA GLY A 87 14.54 3.19 7.83
C GLY A 87 13.63 2.12 7.22
N LEU A 88 12.63 2.55 6.43
CA LEU A 88 11.65 1.68 5.79
C LEU A 88 12.28 0.51 5.01
N PHE A 89 13.16 0.82 4.06
CA PHE A 89 13.78 -0.19 3.20
C PHE A 89 14.79 -1.08 3.95
N ASP A 90 15.51 -0.53 4.93
CA ASP A 90 16.41 -1.31 5.77
C ASP A 90 15.64 -2.30 6.64
N TYR A 91 14.50 -1.89 7.18
CA TYR A 91 13.62 -2.77 7.95
C TYR A 91 13.12 -3.94 7.08
N TYR A 92 12.65 -3.65 5.87
CA TYR A 92 12.20 -4.69 4.94
C TYR A 92 13.30 -5.66 4.54
N SER A 93 14.52 -5.18 4.32
CA SER A 93 15.62 -6.02 3.84
C SER A 93 16.35 -6.78 4.95
N THR A 94 16.26 -6.33 6.21
CA THR A 94 17.07 -6.89 7.31
C THR A 94 16.28 -7.40 8.51
N VAL A 95 15.01 -7.01 8.65
CA VAL A 95 14.18 -7.36 9.81
C VAL A 95 12.97 -8.20 9.39
N ASP A 96 12.22 -7.75 8.37
CA ASP A 96 11.01 -8.43 7.90
C ASP A 96 10.93 -8.47 6.37
N GLU A 97 11.64 -9.43 5.78
CA GLU A 97 11.62 -9.67 4.34
C GLU A 97 10.26 -10.07 3.80
N VAL A 98 9.41 -10.71 4.62
CA VAL A 98 8.07 -11.12 4.20
C VAL A 98 7.21 -9.89 3.98
N ARG A 99 7.27 -8.94 4.91
CA ARG A 99 6.65 -7.62 4.75
C ARG A 99 7.26 -6.86 3.57
N GLY A 100 8.59 -6.91 3.40
CA GLY A 100 9.27 -6.33 2.24
C GLY A 100 8.76 -6.85 0.89
N ARG A 101 8.55 -8.17 0.77
CA ARG A 101 7.97 -8.78 -0.44
C ARG A 101 6.52 -8.34 -0.67
N ARG A 102 5.73 -8.17 0.39
CA ARG A 102 4.35 -7.63 0.28
C ARG A 102 4.38 -6.17 -0.18
N PHE A 103 5.28 -5.35 0.37
CA PHE A 103 5.47 -3.96 -0.09
C PHE A 103 5.79 -3.91 -1.59
N ASP A 104 6.75 -4.71 -2.05
CA ASP A 104 7.15 -4.79 -3.46
C ASP A 104 5.97 -5.18 -4.39
N LEU A 105 5.17 -6.18 -4.00
CA LEU A 105 3.94 -6.54 -4.72
C LEU A 105 2.89 -5.41 -4.69
N GLY A 106 2.75 -4.73 -3.55
CA GLY A 106 1.80 -3.63 -3.35
C GLY A 106 2.12 -2.39 -4.18
N MET A 107 3.40 -2.11 -4.43
CA MET A 107 3.82 -1.02 -5.33
C MET A 107 3.32 -1.28 -6.76
N GLY A 108 3.37 -2.52 -7.25
CA GLY A 108 2.73 -2.88 -8.52
C GLY A 108 1.21 -2.70 -8.52
N GLY A 109 0.55 -2.94 -7.38
CA GLY A 109 -0.87 -2.65 -7.21
C GLY A 109 -1.21 -1.16 -7.28
N THR A 110 -0.27 -0.29 -6.87
CA THR A 110 -0.44 1.16 -6.91
C THR A 110 -0.43 1.68 -8.35
N GLU A 111 0.45 1.14 -9.19
CA GLU A 111 0.51 1.52 -10.62
C GLU A 111 -0.80 1.18 -11.35
N ALA A 112 -1.45 0.07 -11.00
CA ALA A 112 -2.77 -0.28 -11.53
C ALA A 112 -3.91 0.71 -11.15
N THR A 113 -3.64 1.69 -10.28
CA THR A 113 -4.62 2.70 -9.84
C THR A 113 -4.33 4.10 -10.35
N LYS A 114 -3.26 4.29 -11.12
CA LYS A 114 -2.84 5.59 -11.68
C LYS A 114 -3.03 5.62 -13.20
N PRO A 115 -3.15 6.82 -13.81
CA PRO A 115 -3.05 6.97 -15.26
C PRO A 115 -1.73 6.41 -15.79
N LEU A 116 -1.74 5.86 -17.01
CA LEU A 116 -0.53 5.34 -17.64
C LEU A 116 0.41 6.49 -17.98
N VAL A 117 1.72 6.29 -17.85
CA VAL A 117 2.70 7.35 -18.12
C VAL A 117 2.68 7.78 -19.58
N GLU A 118 2.34 6.88 -20.50
CA GLU A 118 2.13 7.14 -21.92
C GLU A 118 0.97 8.12 -22.17
N GLU A 119 0.01 8.21 -21.26
CA GLU A 119 -1.07 9.21 -21.31
C GLU A 119 -0.61 10.57 -20.79
N MET A 120 0.49 10.63 -20.03
CA MET A 120 1.04 11.85 -19.44
C MET A 120 2.15 12.47 -20.28
N PHE A 121 2.87 11.68 -21.07
CA PHE A 121 3.94 12.15 -21.95
C PHE A 121 3.92 11.42 -23.29
N ASP A 122 3.97 12.20 -24.38
CA ASP A 122 4.07 11.64 -25.73
C ASP A 122 5.50 11.16 -26.02
N PHE A 123 5.77 9.89 -25.73
CA PHE A 123 7.06 9.27 -26.01
C PHE A 123 7.39 9.21 -27.50
N SER A 124 6.40 9.30 -28.40
CA SER A 124 6.65 9.33 -29.84
C SER A 124 7.27 10.65 -30.31
N SER A 125 7.17 11.70 -29.50
CA SER A 125 7.81 12.99 -29.76
C SER A 125 9.33 12.97 -29.55
N LEU A 126 9.89 11.92 -28.94
CA LEU A 126 11.31 11.82 -28.67
C LEU A 126 12.11 11.66 -29.98
N PRO A 127 13.22 12.40 -30.16
CA PRO A 127 14.10 12.21 -31.31
C PRO A 127 14.61 10.77 -31.42
N GLU A 128 14.81 10.30 -32.65
CA GLU A 128 15.42 8.99 -32.90
C GLU A 128 16.78 8.89 -32.19
N GLY A 129 17.01 7.75 -31.52
CA GLY A 129 18.20 7.52 -30.70
C GLY A 129 18.10 8.03 -29.26
N SER A 130 16.95 8.55 -28.83
CA SER A 130 16.72 8.88 -27.43
C SER A 130 16.67 7.64 -26.53
N THR A 131 17.16 7.77 -25.30
CA THR A 131 17.12 6.73 -24.26
C THR A 131 16.19 7.14 -23.14
N VAL A 132 15.23 6.27 -22.80
CA VAL A 132 14.38 6.42 -21.61
C VAL A 132 15.00 5.63 -20.46
N VAL A 133 15.08 6.25 -19.27
CA VAL A 133 15.65 5.63 -18.07
C VAL A 133 14.64 5.71 -16.93
N ASP A 134 14.12 4.56 -16.51
CA ASP A 134 13.21 4.43 -15.38
C ASP A 134 13.99 4.31 -14.06
N VAL A 135 14.28 5.46 -13.44
CA VAL A 135 15.04 5.52 -12.18
C VAL A 135 14.12 5.17 -11.01
N GLY A 136 14.33 3.98 -10.43
CA GLY A 136 13.49 3.47 -9.34
C GLY A 136 12.24 2.75 -9.82
N GLY A 137 12.22 2.27 -11.06
CA GLY A 137 11.08 1.61 -11.72
C GLY A 137 10.51 0.34 -11.09
N GLY A 138 11.08 -0.11 -9.98
CA GLY A 138 10.64 -1.31 -9.28
C GLY A 138 10.68 -2.54 -10.19
N ARG A 139 9.49 -3.00 -10.62
CA ARG A 139 9.33 -4.19 -11.48
C ARG A 139 9.38 -3.89 -12.99
N GLY A 140 9.52 -2.62 -13.38
CA GLY A 140 9.54 -2.20 -14.79
C GLY A 140 8.16 -2.32 -15.44
N HIS A 141 7.16 -1.63 -14.88
CA HIS A 141 5.83 -1.55 -15.48
C HIS A 141 5.72 -0.45 -16.55
N LEU A 142 6.76 0.41 -16.65
CA LEU A 142 7.01 1.28 -17.79
C LEU A 142 7.59 0.49 -18.96
#